data_AF-A0A7U7EPL4-F1
#
_entry.id   AF-A0A7U7EPL4-F1
#
_cell.length_a   1.000
_cell.length_b   1.000
_cell.length_c   1.000
_cell.angle_alpha   90.00
_cell.angle_beta   90.00
_cell.angle_gamma   90.00
#
_symmetry.space_group_name_H-M   'P 1'
#
loop_
_entity.id
_entity.type
_entity.pdbx_description
1 polymer ?
#
loop_
_entity_poly.entity_id
_entity_poly.type
_entity_poly.pdbx_seq_one_letter_code
_entity_poly.pdbx_strand_id
1 'polypeptide(L)'
;MSLLCLGLTLAVATSVVNQRNTNLQALAVAQMRDLLQRNGTEGVNLCAEAPSISLPTSSDPIGVSVSGCDPIDIEVGGQKLANIAAPLTLTVSLGSEEMPIVVGGGS
;
A
#
# COMPACT_ATOMS: atom_id res chain seq x y z
N MET A 1 -0.50 -32.28 34.12
CA MET A 1 0.44 -31.29 33.54
C MET A 1 0.48 -31.36 32.00
N SER A 2 -0.64 -31.57 31.29
CA SER A 2 -0.64 -31.58 29.80
C SER A 2 -1.43 -30.44 29.17
N LEU A 3 -2.38 -29.82 29.89
CA LEU A 3 -3.20 -28.71 29.40
C LEU A 3 -2.43 -27.39 29.27
N LEU A 4 -1.40 -27.17 30.09
CA LEU A 4 -0.57 -25.97 30.04
C LEU A 4 0.36 -25.93 28.81
N CYS A 5 0.76 -27.09 28.28
CA CYS A 5 1.63 -27.16 27.10
C CYS A 5 0.89 -26.82 25.79
N LEU A 6 -0.42 -27.08 25.70
CA LEU A 6 -1.20 -26.72 24.49
C LEU A 6 -1.48 -25.20 24.41
N GLY A 7 -1.68 -24.53 25.55
CA GLY A 7 -1.95 -23.09 25.55
C GLY A 7 -0.75 -22.26 25.05
N LEU A 8 0.46 -22.68 25.40
CA LEU A 8 1.71 -22.03 24.96
C LEU A 8 1.96 -22.21 23.46
N THR A 9 1.68 -23.38 22.88
CA THR A 9 1.89 -23.60 21.44
C THR A 9 0.92 -22.81 20.57
N LEU A 10 -0.34 -22.66 21.00
CA LEU A 10 -1.30 -21.80 20.29
C LEU A 10 -0.88 -20.32 20.31
N ALA A 11 -0.41 -19.80 21.44
CA ALA A 11 0.05 -18.42 21.55
C ALA A 11 1.30 -18.14 20.70
N VAL A 12 2.20 -19.11 20.59
CA VAL A 12 3.37 -19.00 19.71
C VAL A 12 2.94 -19.07 18.23
N ALA A 13 1.99 -19.93 17.87
CA ALA A 13 1.48 -20.01 16.51
C ALA A 13 0.83 -18.69 16.05
N THR A 14 -0.01 -18.08 16.89
CA THR A 14 -0.66 -16.80 16.54
C THR A 14 0.35 -15.65 16.47
N SER A 15 1.36 -15.62 17.33
CA SER A 15 2.40 -14.58 17.27
C SER A 15 3.28 -14.68 16.03
N VAL A 16 3.63 -15.89 15.58
CA VAL A 16 4.37 -16.12 14.33
C VAL A 16 3.55 -15.70 13.11
N VAL A 17 2.25 -16.02 13.09
CA VAL A 17 1.35 -15.58 12.00
C VAL A 17 1.25 -14.05 11.95
N ASN A 18 1.11 -13.40 13.11
CA ASN A 18 1.07 -11.94 13.18
C ASN A 18 2.38 -11.30 12.69
N GLN A 19 3.54 -11.82 13.13
CA GLN A 19 4.84 -11.33 12.65
C GLN A 19 4.99 -11.50 11.14
N ARG A 20 4.55 -12.64 10.58
CA ARG A 20 4.58 -12.86 9.14
C ARG A 20 3.70 -11.84 8.41
N ASN A 21 2.49 -11.57 8.90
CA ASN A 21 1.59 -10.61 8.26
C ASN A 21 2.20 -9.18 8.27
N THR A 22 2.74 -8.75 9.42
CA THR A 22 3.42 -7.45 9.53
C THR A 22 4.59 -7.32 8.57
N ASN A 23 5.40 -8.38 8.40
CA ASN A 23 6.50 -8.36 7.45
C ASN A 23 6.03 -8.27 5.98
N LEU A 24 4.91 -8.91 5.64
CA LEU A 24 4.33 -8.82 4.29
C LEU A 24 3.77 -7.43 4.00
N GLN A 25 3.08 -6.83 4.98
CA GLN A 25 2.60 -5.46 4.87
C GLN A 25 3.77 -4.48 4.73
N ALA A 26 4.84 -4.64 5.52
CA ALA A 26 6.04 -3.81 5.40
C ALA A 26 6.71 -3.93 4.02
N LEU A 27 6.76 -5.14 3.46
CA LEU A 27 7.29 -5.38 2.12
C LEU A 27 6.39 -4.73 1.04
N ALA A 28 5.07 -4.85 1.15
CA ALA A 28 4.13 -4.19 0.24
C ALA A 28 4.29 -2.67 0.27
N VAL A 29 4.42 -2.08 1.46
CA VAL A 29 4.69 -0.65 1.63
C VAL A 29 6.03 -0.25 1.00
N ALA A 30 7.08 -1.05 1.20
CA ALA A 30 8.40 -0.76 0.60
C ALA A 30 8.35 -0.77 -0.94
N GLN A 31 7.69 -1.77 -1.54
CA GLN A 31 7.51 -1.83 -2.99
C GLN A 31 6.65 -0.68 -3.52
N MET A 32 5.55 -0.32 -2.84
CA MET A 32 4.74 0.84 -3.23
C MET A 32 5.50 2.17 -3.09
N ARG A 33 6.36 2.31 -2.07
CA ARG A 33 7.22 3.49 -1.94
C ARG A 33 8.26 3.58 -3.06
N ASP A 34 8.85 2.46 -3.46
CA ASP A 34 9.77 2.40 -4.60
C ASP A 34 9.05 2.84 -5.90
N LEU A 35 7.82 2.38 -6.11
CA LEU A 35 6.99 2.83 -7.24
C LEU A 35 6.74 4.34 -7.23
N LEU A 36 6.39 4.91 -6.07
CA LEU A 36 6.22 6.37 -5.92
C LEU A 36 7.51 7.14 -6.19
N GLN A 37 8.65 6.63 -5.73
CA GLN A 37 9.95 7.27 -5.94
C GLN A 37 10.37 7.26 -7.41
N ARG A 38 10.01 6.19 -8.14
CA ARG A 38 10.30 6.08 -9.56
C ARG A 38 9.31 6.85 -10.44
N ASN A 39 8.15 7.24 -9.92
CA ASN A 39 7.14 7.96 -10.70
C ASN A 39 7.69 9.28 -11.28
N GLY A 40 7.64 9.41 -12.61
CA GLY A 40 8.20 10.54 -13.34
C GLY A 40 9.70 10.42 -13.67
N THR A 41 10.33 9.32 -13.25
CA THR A 41 11.72 8.95 -13.59
C THR A 41 11.75 7.57 -14.25
N GLU A 42 12.80 7.26 -15.02
CA GLU A 42 12.97 5.94 -15.67
C GLU A 42 11.79 5.50 -16.58
N GLY A 43 10.96 6.44 -17.04
CA GLY A 43 9.79 6.14 -17.88
C GLY A 43 8.58 5.59 -17.12
N VAL A 44 8.63 5.48 -15.79
CA VAL A 44 7.51 5.00 -14.98
C VAL A 44 6.50 6.13 -14.81
N ASN A 45 5.29 5.91 -15.30
CA ASN A 45 4.16 6.82 -15.09
C ASN A 45 3.00 6.04 -14.45
N LEU A 46 2.85 6.21 -13.14
CA LEU A 46 1.84 5.50 -12.33
C LEU A 46 0.40 5.86 -12.74
N CYS A 47 0.20 6.96 -13.46
CA CYS A 47 -1.11 7.39 -13.94
C CYS A 47 -1.44 6.92 -15.35
N ALA A 48 -0.43 6.53 -16.12
CA ALA A 48 -0.61 6.00 -17.48
C ALA A 48 -0.58 4.47 -17.51
N GLU A 49 0.06 3.84 -16.53
CA GLU A 49 0.24 2.40 -16.42
C GLU A 49 -0.46 1.87 -15.17
N ALA A 50 -0.87 0.60 -15.19
CA ALA A 50 -1.43 -0.07 -14.02
C ALA A 50 -0.29 -0.75 -13.22
N PRO A 51 0.23 -0.13 -12.14
CA PRO A 51 1.32 -0.72 -11.37
C PRO A 51 0.87 -1.99 -10.64
N SER A 52 1.82 -2.87 -10.39
CA SER A 52 1.61 -4.09 -9.60
C SER A 52 2.80 -4.36 -8.68
N ILE A 53 2.53 -4.98 -7.53
CA ILE A 53 3.55 -5.44 -6.59
C ILE A 53 3.55 -6.97 -6.51
N SER A 54 4.69 -7.57 -6.17
CA SER A 54 4.82 -9.02 -6.04
C SER A 54 5.24 -9.37 -4.62
N LEU A 55 4.39 -10.17 -3.96
CA LEU A 55 4.65 -10.64 -2.61
C LEU A 55 5.01 -12.13 -2.62
N PRO A 56 5.92 -12.59 -1.74
CA PRO A 56 6.35 -14.00 -1.69
C PRO A 56 5.21 -15.01 -1.44
N THR A 57 4.07 -14.54 -0.95
CA THR A 57 2.89 -15.35 -0.64
C THR A 57 1.86 -15.39 -1.75
N SER A 58 2.05 -14.64 -2.84
CA SER A 58 1.16 -14.59 -4.00
C SER A 58 1.89 -15.10 -5.23
N SER A 59 1.26 -16.04 -5.95
CA SER A 59 1.75 -16.48 -7.27
C SER A 59 1.48 -15.44 -8.36
N ASP A 60 0.46 -14.61 -8.17
CA ASP A 60 0.03 -13.59 -9.13
C ASP A 60 0.41 -12.19 -8.63
N PRO A 61 0.85 -11.27 -9.51
CA PRO A 61 1.08 -9.88 -9.16
C PRO A 61 -0.20 -9.24 -8.61
N ILE A 62 -0.06 -8.48 -7.54
CA ILE A 62 -1.18 -7.78 -6.91
C ILE A 62 -1.26 -6.38 -7.53
N GLY A 63 -2.39 -6.09 -8.19
CA GLY A 63 -2.64 -4.79 -8.79
C GLY A 63 -2.70 -3.68 -7.73
N VAL A 64 -2.05 -2.55 -8.01
CA VAL A 64 -2.05 -1.37 -7.16
C VAL A 64 -2.98 -0.32 -7.79
N SER A 65 -3.92 0.18 -7.00
CA SER A 65 -4.80 1.28 -7.41
C SER A 65 -4.10 2.61 -7.18
N VAL A 66 -4.13 3.50 -8.18
CA VAL A 66 -3.50 4.83 -8.13
C VAL A 66 -4.59 5.89 -8.15
N SER A 67 -4.50 6.84 -7.22
CA SER A 67 -5.39 8.00 -7.14
C SER A 67 -4.57 9.31 -7.09
N GLY A 68 -5.19 10.43 -7.47
CA GLY A 68 -4.53 11.74 -7.54
C GLY A 68 -3.86 12.05 -8.88
N CYS A 69 -4.24 11.34 -9.94
CA CYS A 69 -3.69 11.56 -11.29
C CYS A 69 -4.27 12.79 -11.99
N ASP A 70 -5.51 13.15 -11.65
CA ASP A 70 -6.15 14.33 -12.19
C ASP A 70 -5.77 15.57 -11.36
N PRO A 71 -5.48 16.70 -12.02
CA PRO A 71 -5.23 17.94 -11.32
C PRO A 71 -6.53 18.47 -10.68
N ILE A 72 -6.39 19.14 -9.55
CA ILE A 72 -7.50 19.68 -8.77
C ILE A 72 -7.51 21.22 -8.83
N ASP A 73 -8.71 21.78 -8.72
CA ASP A 73 -8.91 23.21 -8.54
C ASP A 73 -9.10 23.50 -7.04
N ILE A 74 -8.36 24.46 -6.50
CA ILE A 74 -8.42 24.84 -5.08
C ILE A 74 -8.74 26.33 -5.00
N GLU A 75 -9.63 26.71 -4.08
CA GLU A 75 -9.92 28.11 -3.78
C GLU A 75 -9.24 28.50 -2.47
N VAL A 76 -8.34 29.49 -2.53
CA VAL A 76 -7.65 30.02 -1.34
C VAL A 76 -7.99 31.50 -1.22
N GLY A 77 -8.74 31.85 -0.18
CA GLY A 77 -9.09 33.25 0.11
C GLY A 77 -9.89 33.95 -1.00
N GLY A 78 -10.75 33.23 -1.73
CA GLY A 78 -11.55 33.78 -2.83
C GLY A 78 -10.85 33.79 -4.19
N GLN A 79 -9.60 33.33 -4.27
CA GLN A 79 -8.87 33.19 -5.52
C GLN A 79 -8.82 31.73 -5.94
N LYS A 80 -9.32 31.44 -7.15
CA LYS A 80 -9.32 30.10 -7.73
C LYS A 80 -7.94 29.78 -8.33
N LEU A 81 -7.27 28.79 -7.76
CA LEU A 81 -6.07 28.17 -8.30
C LEU A 81 -6.49 26.91 -9.07
N ALA A 82 -6.32 26.94 -10.38
CA ALA A 82 -6.66 25.81 -11.24
C ALA A 82 -5.43 24.97 -11.57
N ASN A 83 -5.67 23.71 -11.95
CA ASN A 83 -4.64 22.78 -12.41
C ASN A 83 -3.53 22.47 -11.38
N ILE A 84 -3.88 22.37 -10.10
CA ILE A 84 -2.92 22.00 -9.06
C ILE A 84 -2.71 20.48 -9.09
N ALA A 85 -1.46 20.03 -9.12
CA ALA A 85 -1.13 18.60 -9.04
C ALA A 85 -1.61 18.04 -7.70
N ALA A 86 -2.51 17.05 -7.75
CA ALA A 86 -2.95 16.35 -6.55
C ALA A 86 -1.84 15.39 -6.06
N PRO A 87 -1.71 15.17 -4.74
CA PRO A 87 -0.76 14.19 -4.23
C PRO A 87 -1.19 12.78 -4.62
N LEU A 88 -0.25 12.02 -5.18
CA LEU A 88 -0.51 10.62 -5.56
C LEU A 88 -0.67 9.73 -4.34
N THR A 89 -1.64 8.84 -4.43
CA THR A 89 -1.96 7.84 -3.41
C THR A 89 -2.02 6.46 -4.06
N LEU A 90 -1.23 5.52 -3.53
CA LEU A 90 -1.23 4.12 -3.93
C LEU A 90 -1.96 3.28 -2.89
N THR A 91 -2.85 2.41 -3.36
CA THR A 91 -3.66 1.55 -2.51
C THR A 91 -3.57 0.12 -2.99
N VAL A 92 -3.32 -0.82 -2.06
CA VAL A 92 -3.33 -2.26 -2.34
C VAL A 92 -4.13 -3.02 -1.29
N SER A 93 -4.94 -3.98 -1.74
CA SER A 93 -5.70 -4.88 -0.87
C SER A 93 -5.05 -6.26 -0.89
N LEU A 94 -4.62 -6.76 0.27
CA LEU A 94 -4.04 -8.10 0.39
C LEU A 94 -5.14 -9.10 0.81
N GLY A 95 -5.66 -9.87 -0.14
CA GLY A 95 -6.62 -10.93 0.15
C GLY A 95 -7.90 -10.43 0.84
N SER A 96 -8.29 -11.07 1.96
CA SER A 96 -9.49 -10.74 2.75
C SER A 96 -9.25 -9.66 3.81
N GLU A 97 -8.15 -8.91 3.76
CA GLU A 97 -7.91 -7.83 4.71
C GLU A 97 -8.96 -6.72 4.51
N GLU A 98 -9.73 -6.40 5.56
CA GLU A 98 -10.75 -5.34 5.56
C GLU A 98 -10.15 -3.95 5.38
N MET A 99 -8.85 -3.77 5.67
CA MET A 99 -8.16 -2.49 5.58
C MET A 99 -7.11 -2.52 4.46
N PRO A 100 -7.31 -1.76 3.39
CA PRO A 100 -6.30 -1.66 2.33
C PRO A 100 -5.07 -0.90 2.84
N ILE A 101 -3.91 -1.27 2.33
CA ILE A 101 -2.65 -0.58 2.63
C ILE A 101 -2.56 0.62 1.69
N VAL A 102 -2.37 1.80 2.28
CA VAL A 102 -2.29 3.08 1.56
C VAL A 102 -0.90 3.68 1.73
N VAL A 103 -0.29 4.15 0.64
CA VAL A 103 1.02 4.83 0.62
C VAL A 103 0.93 6.07 -0.26
N GLY A 104 1.36 7.22 0.25
CA GLY A 104 1.24 8.51 -0.44
C GLY A 104 0.15 9.39 0.18
N GLY A 105 -0.24 10.45 -0.53
CA GLY A 105 -1.13 11.48 -0.01
C GLY A 105 -0.40 12.49 0.89
N GLY A 106 -0.49 13.77 0.56
CA GLY A 106 -0.07 14.87 1.44
C GLY A 106 -1.25 15.25 2.33
N SER A 107 -1.02 15.28 3.64
CA SER A 107 -1.91 15.90 4.63
C SER A 107 -1.88 17.42 4.50
#